data_AF-A0A6V7WWG4-F1
#
_entry.id   AF-A0A6V7WWG4-F1
#
_cell.length_a   1.000
_cell.length_b   1.000
_cell.length_c   1.000
_cell.angle_alpha   90.00
_cell.angle_beta   90.00
_cell.angle_gamma   90.00
#
_symmetry.space_group_name_H-M   'P 1'
#
loop_
_entity.id
_entity.type
_entity.pdbx_description
1 polymer ?
#
loop_
_entity_poly.entity_id
_entity_poly.type
_entity_poly.pdbx_seq_one_letter_code
_entity_poly.pdbx_strand_id
1 'polypeptide(L)'
;MVSNCSSKQLFSHVLFINNFSEIPTCMGWLWYLGLDWQCYLLTPFLLYLLEKRPRFGISLLIIMIGGSIFIRGWHCQINGICNNSDVDIPFVYFPNLSNDILQTYSSLFSLYARPTTKIGPFLIGLIMGYFTTLKETLLLKPKTSKFLFFGGFLLLFLTIYGILPEYWYPNQGNTLYNTLYTATFRTIFTVGIAFIVISVLYGERSSRPISRIWSIFAQLTFSAFLVHMPVVFLFNYISAFQRIESVYGLLLAFPFALILTFFVALIFHCFIEKPLAKLFLS
;
A
#
# COMPACT_ATOMS: atom_id res chain seq x y z
N MET A 1 -11.44 4.34 12.99
CA MET A 1 -12.15 4.46 11.68
C MET A 1 -13.50 3.73 11.63
N VAL A 2 -14.19 3.56 12.76
CA VAL A 2 -15.58 3.10 12.85
C VAL A 2 -16.35 4.19 13.59
N SER A 3 -16.77 5.22 12.88
CA SER A 3 -17.64 6.28 13.39
C SER A 3 -19.05 6.11 12.83
N ASN A 4 -20.04 6.75 13.44
CA ASN A 4 -21.36 6.92 12.82
C ASN A 4 -21.18 7.49 11.41
N CYS A 5 -21.54 6.69 10.40
CA CYS A 5 -21.39 7.06 9.01
C CYS A 5 -22.47 8.08 8.65
N SER A 6 -22.06 9.32 8.38
CA SER A 6 -22.95 10.33 7.82
C SER A 6 -23.21 10.06 6.34
N SER A 7 -24.34 10.53 5.82
CA SER A 7 -24.66 10.41 4.38
C SER A 7 -23.54 10.99 3.50
N LYS A 8 -22.95 12.14 3.90
CA LYS A 8 -21.82 12.76 3.18
C LYS A 8 -20.62 11.83 3.06
N GLN A 9 -20.29 11.08 4.11
CA GLN A 9 -19.18 10.12 4.09
C GLN A 9 -19.50 8.87 3.26
N LEU A 10 -20.75 8.40 3.28
CA LEU A 10 -21.16 7.29 2.40
C LEU A 10 -21.07 7.70 0.92
N PHE A 11 -21.51 8.91 0.59
CA PHE A 11 -21.37 9.45 -0.77
C PHE A 11 -19.91 9.60 -1.20
N SER A 12 -18.98 9.92 -0.28
CA SER A 12 -17.56 10.02 -0.65
C SER A 12 -16.94 8.68 -1.04
N HIS A 13 -17.42 7.56 -0.48
CA HIS A 13 -17.04 6.20 -0.91
C HIS A 13 -17.58 5.87 -2.29
N VAL A 14 -18.86 6.16 -2.56
CA VAL A 14 -19.49 5.91 -3.87
C VAL A 14 -18.81 6.72 -4.98
N LEU A 15 -18.42 7.96 -4.68
CA LEU A 15 -17.71 8.84 -5.62
C LEU A 15 -16.19 8.59 -5.67
N PHE A 16 -15.66 7.61 -4.92
CA PHE A 16 -14.22 7.32 -4.85
C PHE A 16 -13.34 8.52 -4.49
N ILE A 17 -13.84 9.41 -3.61
CA ILE A 17 -13.12 10.57 -3.04
C ILE A 17 -12.99 10.47 -1.52
N ASN A 18 -13.28 9.30 -0.96
CA ASN A 18 -13.22 9.02 0.48
C ASN A 18 -11.82 9.26 1.08
N ASN A 19 -10.75 9.05 0.31
CA ASN A 19 -9.36 9.37 0.71
C ASN A 19 -9.11 10.88 0.92
N PHE A 20 -10.04 11.75 0.49
CA PHE A 20 -10.01 13.18 0.79
C PHE A 20 -10.81 13.57 2.04
N SER A 21 -11.50 12.62 2.67
CA SER A 21 -12.36 12.89 3.82
C SER A 21 -11.56 13.23 5.08
N GLU A 22 -12.19 14.02 5.95
CA GLU A 22 -11.66 14.38 7.26
C GLU A 22 -11.80 13.21 8.27
N ILE A 23 -10.92 13.19 9.27
CA ILE A 23 -11.03 12.26 10.40
C ILE A 23 -12.02 12.84 11.42
N PRO A 24 -12.93 12.03 12.00
CA PRO A 24 -13.07 10.59 11.82
C PRO A 24 -13.80 10.22 10.51
N THR A 25 -13.24 9.26 9.77
CA THR A 25 -13.83 8.75 8.53
C THR A 25 -14.53 7.40 8.74
N CYS A 26 -15.72 7.27 8.12
CA CYS A 26 -16.46 6.02 8.00
C CYS A 26 -15.71 5.04 7.10
N MET A 27 -15.68 3.75 7.47
CA MET A 27 -15.00 2.69 6.70
C MET A 27 -13.60 3.09 6.24
N GLY A 28 -12.82 3.66 7.16
CA GLY A 28 -11.59 4.36 6.80
C GLY A 28 -10.57 3.50 6.06
N TRP A 29 -10.58 2.17 6.23
CA TRP A 29 -9.70 1.24 5.51
C TRP A 29 -9.92 1.19 4.00
N LEU A 30 -11.09 1.63 3.52
CA LEU A 30 -11.41 1.71 2.10
C LEU A 30 -10.79 2.92 1.39
N TRP A 31 -10.00 3.75 2.09
CA TRP A 31 -9.30 4.90 1.51
C TRP A 31 -8.50 4.51 0.25
N TYR A 32 -7.97 3.29 0.21
CA TYR A 32 -7.17 2.81 -0.92
C TYR A 32 -8.00 2.64 -2.20
N LEU A 33 -9.29 2.31 -2.11
CA LEU A 33 -10.15 2.20 -3.30
C LEU A 33 -10.30 3.55 -4.02
N GLY A 34 -10.49 4.63 -3.26
CA GLY A 34 -10.55 5.98 -3.83
C GLY A 34 -9.22 6.38 -4.47
N LEU A 35 -8.11 6.10 -3.79
CA LEU A 35 -6.77 6.34 -4.34
C LEU A 35 -6.54 5.58 -5.65
N ASP A 36 -6.81 4.27 -5.65
CA ASP A 36 -6.54 3.40 -6.79
C ASP A 36 -7.38 3.79 -8.00
N TRP A 37 -8.67 4.10 -7.80
CA TRP A 37 -9.54 4.64 -8.85
C TRP A 37 -9.00 5.93 -9.47
N GLN A 38 -8.53 6.87 -8.64
CA GLN A 38 -7.95 8.13 -9.12
C GLN A 38 -6.67 7.91 -9.93
N CYS A 39 -5.80 6.98 -9.49
CA CYS A 39 -4.62 6.59 -10.26
C CYS A 39 -5.00 5.89 -11.57
N TYR A 40 -6.02 5.02 -11.54
CA TYR A 40 -6.54 4.33 -12.71
C TYR A 40 -7.09 5.30 -13.76
N LEU A 41 -7.83 6.33 -13.35
CA LEU A 41 -8.31 7.39 -14.24
C LEU A 41 -7.18 8.14 -14.97
N LEU A 42 -6.01 8.31 -14.34
CA LEU A 42 -4.84 8.94 -14.97
C LEU A 42 -4.13 8.03 -15.97
N THR A 43 -4.29 6.70 -15.84
CA THR A 43 -3.55 5.69 -16.60
C THR A 43 -3.67 5.80 -18.12
N PRO A 44 -4.86 5.93 -18.74
CA PRO A 44 -4.97 6.00 -20.20
C PRO A 44 -4.19 7.19 -20.78
N PHE A 45 -4.19 8.34 -20.10
CA PHE A 45 -3.44 9.53 -20.54
C PHE A 45 -1.93 9.31 -20.46
N LEU A 46 -1.46 8.70 -19.37
CA LEU A 46 -0.05 8.40 -19.18
C LEU A 46 0.45 7.33 -20.16
N LEU A 47 -0.35 6.29 -20.42
CA LEU A 47 -0.03 5.25 -21.40
C LEU A 47 -0.02 5.81 -22.83
N TYR A 48 -1.01 6.62 -23.19
CA TYR A 48 -1.04 7.31 -24.49
C TYR A 48 0.22 8.16 -24.70
N LEU A 49 0.66 8.88 -23.67
CA LEU A 49 1.89 9.68 -23.73
C LEU A 49 3.15 8.80 -23.87
N LEU A 50 3.21 7.69 -23.14
CA LEU A 50 4.32 6.72 -23.23
C LEU A 50 4.41 6.11 -24.64
N GLU A 51 3.28 5.80 -25.26
CA GLU A 51 3.24 5.24 -26.62
C GLU A 51 3.66 6.28 -27.67
N LYS A 52 3.12 7.51 -27.61
CA LYS A 52 3.40 8.54 -28.63
C LYS A 52 4.75 9.22 -28.46
N ARG A 53 5.19 9.46 -27.22
CA ARG A 53 6.43 10.20 -26.90
C ARG A 53 7.14 9.54 -25.70
N PRO A 54 7.73 8.34 -25.87
CA PRO A 54 8.23 7.53 -24.75
C PRO A 54 9.26 8.24 -23.88
N ARG A 55 10.22 8.98 -24.48
CA ARG A 55 11.23 9.73 -23.71
C ARG A 55 10.61 10.79 -22.81
N PHE A 56 9.63 11.52 -23.35
CA PHE A 56 8.93 12.56 -22.60
C PHE A 56 8.00 11.94 -21.55
N GLY A 57 7.25 10.88 -21.89
CA GLY A 57 6.42 10.15 -20.95
C GLY A 57 7.20 9.61 -19.76
N ILE A 58 8.33 8.94 -20.00
CA ILE A 58 9.20 8.44 -18.93
C ILE A 58 9.74 9.59 -18.07
N SER A 59 10.19 10.69 -18.70
CA SER A 59 10.67 11.86 -17.96
C SER A 59 9.59 12.46 -17.06
N LEU A 60 8.35 12.59 -17.56
CA LEU A 60 7.21 13.07 -16.78
C LEU A 60 6.92 12.16 -15.58
N LEU A 61 6.91 10.83 -15.78
CA LEU A 61 6.68 9.88 -14.69
C LEU A 61 7.77 9.96 -13.63
N ILE A 62 9.05 10.08 -14.01
CA ILE A 62 10.16 10.28 -13.06
C ILE A 62 9.99 11.58 -12.28
N ILE A 63 9.58 12.67 -12.93
CA ILE A 63 9.30 13.96 -12.28
C ILE A 63 8.14 13.80 -11.29
N MET A 64 7.06 13.11 -11.66
CA MET A 64 5.93 12.87 -10.75
C MET A 64 6.31 12.01 -9.55
N ILE A 65 7.16 10.98 -9.72
CA ILE A 65 7.70 10.18 -8.62
C ILE A 65 8.54 11.06 -7.68
N GLY A 66 9.46 11.86 -8.24
CA GLY A 66 10.29 12.78 -7.46
C GLY A 66 9.47 13.85 -6.73
N GLY A 67 8.47 14.41 -7.39
CA GLY A 67 7.51 15.35 -6.80
C GLY A 67 6.71 14.71 -5.68
N SER A 68 6.30 13.45 -5.82
CA SER A 68 5.59 12.72 -4.76
C SER A 68 6.46 12.53 -3.51
N ILE A 69 7.73 12.13 -3.69
CA ILE A 69 8.72 12.01 -2.61
C ILE A 69 8.91 13.36 -1.91
N PHE A 70 9.09 14.42 -2.70
CA PHE A 70 9.29 15.77 -2.16
C PHE A 70 8.08 16.25 -1.36
N ILE A 71 6.87 16.15 -1.91
CA ILE A 71 5.62 16.54 -1.23
C ILE A 71 5.45 15.75 0.06
N ARG A 72 5.78 14.45 0.05
CA ARG A 72 5.69 13.59 1.24
C ARG A 72 6.64 14.05 2.36
N GLY A 73 7.91 14.30 2.03
CA GLY A 73 8.89 14.82 2.99
C GLY A 73 8.54 16.22 3.49
N TRP A 74 8.09 17.09 2.60
CA TRP A 74 7.63 18.44 2.93
C TRP A 74 6.44 18.43 3.89
N HIS A 75 5.44 17.57 3.61
CA HIS A 75 4.25 17.43 4.43
C HIS A 75 4.56 16.90 5.83
N CYS A 76 5.47 15.93 5.97
CA CYS A 76 5.85 15.46 7.30
C CYS A 76 6.59 16.56 8.08
N GLN A 77 7.43 17.34 7.41
CA GLN A 77 8.24 18.38 8.04
C GLN A 77 7.38 19.52 8.58
N ILE A 78 6.46 20.06 7.78
CA ILE A 78 5.56 21.15 8.19
C ILE A 78 4.68 20.71 9.36
N ASN A 79 4.16 19.48 9.31
CA ASN A 79 3.21 19.01 10.30
C ASN A 79 3.88 18.39 11.54
N GLY A 80 5.21 18.35 11.62
CA GLY A 80 5.91 17.81 12.78
C GLY A 80 5.80 16.30 12.96
N ILE A 81 5.47 15.55 11.90
CA ILE A 81 5.14 14.11 11.95
C ILE A 81 6.16 13.21 11.25
N CYS A 82 7.39 13.67 11.00
CA CYS A 82 8.39 12.80 10.35
C CYS A 82 8.88 11.69 11.28
N ASN A 83 8.78 11.87 12.61
CA ASN A 83 9.08 10.81 13.60
C ASN A 83 7.88 9.90 13.90
N ASN A 84 6.86 9.92 13.04
CA ASN A 84 5.67 9.07 13.13
C ASN A 84 5.57 8.16 11.92
N SER A 85 4.93 7.01 12.13
CA SER A 85 4.71 6.02 11.08
C SER A 85 3.29 6.04 10.54
N ASP A 86 3.13 5.54 9.31
CA ASP A 86 1.82 5.26 8.72
C ASP A 86 1.01 4.23 9.54
N VAL A 87 1.66 3.38 10.33
CA VAL A 87 1.00 2.42 11.24
C VAL A 87 0.53 3.05 12.55
N ASP A 88 0.93 4.29 12.86
CA ASP A 88 0.44 5.03 14.03
C ASP A 88 -0.98 5.59 13.80
N ILE A 89 -1.51 5.46 12.58
CA ILE A 89 -2.90 5.81 12.26
C ILE A 89 -3.82 4.83 13.00
N PRO A 90 -4.68 5.30 13.91
CA PRO A 90 -5.49 4.39 14.71
C PRO A 90 -6.58 3.73 13.86
N PHE A 91 -6.60 2.40 13.88
CA PHE A 91 -7.64 1.61 13.19
C PHE A 91 -9.04 1.85 13.79
N VAL A 92 -9.12 2.09 15.11
CA VAL A 92 -10.35 2.39 15.85
C VAL A 92 -10.31 3.84 16.34
N TYR A 93 -11.43 4.55 16.22
CA TYR A 93 -11.52 5.92 16.74
C TYR A 93 -11.93 5.85 18.21
N PHE A 94 -11.26 6.60 19.08
CA PHE A 94 -11.61 6.71 20.49
C PHE A 94 -12.32 8.06 20.74
N PRO A 95 -13.50 8.07 21.38
CA PRO A 95 -14.14 9.32 21.75
C PRO A 95 -13.27 10.09 22.76
N ASN A 96 -13.36 11.43 22.76
CA ASN A 96 -12.66 12.34 23.68
C ASN A 96 -11.14 12.45 23.51
N LEU A 97 -10.62 12.26 22.29
CA LEU A 97 -9.23 12.60 21.95
C LEU A 97 -8.98 14.11 22.09
N SER A 98 -7.78 14.49 22.54
CA SER A 98 -7.37 15.90 22.52
C SER A 98 -7.24 16.41 21.08
N ASN A 99 -7.41 17.73 20.90
CA ASN A 99 -7.32 18.37 19.58
C ASN A 99 -5.95 18.13 18.92
N ASP A 100 -4.87 18.12 19.70
CA ASP A 100 -3.51 17.90 19.21
C ASP A 100 -3.36 16.50 18.59
N ILE A 101 -3.85 15.46 19.28
CA ILE A 101 -3.79 14.09 18.79
C ILE A 101 -4.65 13.92 17.53
N LEU A 102 -5.84 14.53 17.52
CA LEU A 102 -6.71 14.50 16.35
C LEU A 102 -6.05 15.16 15.13
N GLN A 103 -5.34 16.27 15.34
CA GLN A 103 -4.57 16.95 14.30
C GLN A 103 -3.42 16.07 13.79
N THR A 104 -2.65 15.42 14.67
CA THR A 104 -1.61 14.46 14.29
C THR A 104 -2.18 13.33 13.43
N TYR A 105 -3.30 12.74 13.83
CA TYR A 105 -3.95 11.68 13.06
C TYR A 105 -4.44 12.17 11.69
N SER A 106 -5.01 13.38 11.61
CA SER A 106 -5.45 13.98 10.35
C SER A 106 -4.26 14.22 9.41
N SER A 107 -3.15 14.71 9.94
CA SER A 107 -1.90 14.93 9.21
C SER A 107 -1.29 13.61 8.73
N LEU A 108 -1.32 12.54 9.53
CA LEU A 108 -0.86 11.21 9.14
C LEU A 108 -1.76 10.57 8.08
N PHE A 109 -3.07 10.65 8.24
CA PHE A 109 -4.00 10.12 7.24
C PHE A 109 -3.91 10.86 5.91
N SER A 110 -3.74 12.18 5.92
CA SER A 110 -3.49 12.93 4.69
C SER A 110 -2.15 12.55 4.05
N LEU A 111 -1.10 12.34 4.84
CA LEU A 111 0.17 11.82 4.32
C LEU A 111 0.01 10.42 3.70
N TYR A 112 -0.85 9.59 4.28
CA TYR A 112 -1.02 8.18 3.93
C TYR A 112 -2.04 7.91 2.81
N ALA A 113 -3.10 8.70 2.69
CA ALA A 113 -4.24 8.41 1.82
C ALA A 113 -4.28 9.26 0.53
N ARG A 114 -3.55 10.38 0.49
CA ARG A 114 -3.61 11.30 -0.65
C ARG A 114 -2.78 10.78 -1.84
N PRO A 115 -3.23 11.00 -3.09
CA PRO A 115 -2.48 10.57 -4.26
C PRO A 115 -1.13 11.28 -4.39
N THR A 116 -1.08 12.58 -4.07
CA THR A 116 0.13 13.40 -4.22
C THR A 116 1.33 12.85 -3.44
N THR A 117 1.11 12.24 -2.27
CA THR A 117 2.16 11.67 -1.42
C THR A 117 2.42 10.18 -1.66
N LYS A 118 1.63 9.52 -2.52
CA LYS A 118 1.62 8.05 -2.65
C LYS A 118 1.54 7.52 -4.08
N ILE A 119 1.51 8.38 -5.10
CA ILE A 119 1.44 7.95 -6.51
C ILE A 119 2.73 7.26 -6.99
N GLY A 120 3.88 7.49 -6.33
CA GLY A 120 5.18 6.94 -6.73
C GLY A 120 5.17 5.43 -7.03
N PRO A 121 4.77 4.56 -6.09
CA PRO A 121 4.63 3.13 -6.31
C PRO A 121 3.80 2.75 -7.55
N PHE A 122 2.67 3.42 -7.76
CA PHE A 122 1.79 3.19 -8.90
C PHE A 122 2.52 3.48 -10.22
N LEU A 123 3.23 4.60 -10.31
CA LEU A 123 3.97 4.99 -11.52
C LEU A 123 5.15 4.06 -11.79
N ILE A 124 5.83 3.54 -10.77
CA ILE A 124 6.87 2.51 -10.95
C ILE A 124 6.25 1.25 -11.58
N GLY A 125 5.09 0.82 -11.08
CA GLY A 125 4.33 -0.29 -11.66
C GLY A 125 3.94 -0.02 -13.12
N LEU A 126 3.50 1.19 -13.43
CA LEU A 126 3.13 1.60 -14.79
C LEU A 126 4.34 1.57 -15.74
N ILE A 127 5.48 2.12 -15.31
CA ILE A 127 6.73 2.09 -16.08
C ILE A 127 7.15 0.64 -16.33
N MET A 128 7.11 -0.21 -15.30
CA MET A 128 7.45 -1.62 -15.42
C MET A 128 6.52 -2.33 -16.41
N GLY A 129 5.21 -2.13 -16.30
CA GLY A 129 4.21 -2.68 -17.22
C GLY A 129 4.45 -2.24 -18.67
N TYR A 130 4.75 -0.96 -18.90
CA TYR A 130 5.11 -0.46 -20.21
C TYR A 130 6.39 -1.12 -20.77
N PHE A 131 7.42 -1.33 -19.95
CA PHE A 131 8.61 -2.03 -20.42
C PHE A 131 8.35 -3.52 -20.71
N THR A 132 7.40 -4.14 -20.01
CA THR A 132 7.03 -5.54 -20.29
C THR A 132 6.40 -5.76 -21.65
N THR A 133 5.63 -4.79 -22.16
CA THR A 133 5.06 -4.89 -23.51
C THR A 133 6.11 -4.66 -24.60
N LEU A 134 7.18 -3.92 -24.31
CA LEU A 134 8.26 -3.66 -25.28
C LEU A 134 9.32 -4.77 -25.36
N LYS A 135 9.46 -5.59 -24.31
CA LYS A 135 10.59 -6.51 -24.13
C LYS A 135 10.16 -7.94 -23.82
N GLU A 136 9.06 -8.39 -24.43
CA GLU A 136 8.47 -9.72 -24.18
C GLU A 136 9.46 -10.89 -24.31
N THR A 137 10.44 -10.78 -25.22
CA THR A 137 11.42 -11.85 -25.49
C THR A 137 12.74 -11.71 -24.71
N LEU A 138 12.86 -10.72 -23.83
CA LEU A 138 14.08 -10.52 -23.04
C LEU A 138 14.29 -11.69 -22.08
N LEU A 139 15.50 -12.26 -22.09
CA LEU A 139 15.93 -13.25 -21.10
C LEU A 139 17.16 -12.73 -20.36
N LEU A 140 17.06 -12.71 -19.03
CA LEU A 140 18.14 -12.34 -18.15
C LEU A 140 19.06 -13.54 -17.89
N LYS A 141 20.37 -13.29 -17.90
CA LYS A 141 21.36 -14.27 -17.47
C LYS A 141 21.08 -14.69 -16.01
N PRO A 142 21.31 -15.96 -15.62
CA PRO A 142 21.02 -16.46 -14.27
C PRO A 142 21.67 -15.64 -13.15
N LYS A 143 22.90 -15.15 -13.37
CA LYS A 143 23.61 -14.30 -12.41
C LYS A 143 22.88 -12.97 -12.17
N THR A 144 22.41 -12.31 -13.24
CA THR A 144 21.66 -11.05 -13.16
C THR A 144 20.29 -11.26 -12.54
N SER A 145 19.57 -12.32 -12.91
CA SER A 145 18.27 -12.66 -12.30
C SER A 145 18.42 -12.89 -10.78
N LYS A 146 19.40 -13.69 -10.35
CA LYS A 146 19.66 -13.90 -8.91
C LYS A 146 20.02 -12.60 -8.19
N PHE A 147 20.88 -11.78 -8.80
CA PHE A 147 21.25 -10.48 -8.23
C PHE A 147 20.03 -9.57 -8.02
N LEU A 148 19.15 -9.45 -9.03
CA LEU A 148 17.92 -8.66 -8.91
C LEU A 148 16.97 -9.24 -7.86
N PHE A 149 16.82 -10.56 -7.81
CA PHE A 149 15.95 -11.22 -6.83
C PHE A 149 16.41 -10.94 -5.39
N PHE A 150 17.66 -11.27 -5.06
CA PHE A 150 18.21 -11.05 -3.72
C PHE A 150 18.40 -9.56 -3.40
N GLY A 151 18.77 -8.74 -4.38
CA GLY A 151 18.85 -7.29 -4.22
C GLY A 151 17.48 -6.68 -3.92
N GLY A 152 16.42 -7.16 -4.56
CA GLY A 152 15.04 -6.79 -4.26
C GLY A 152 14.66 -7.16 -2.82
N PHE A 153 14.90 -8.40 -2.40
CA PHE A 153 14.67 -8.82 -1.00
C PHE A 153 15.47 -7.99 0.01
N LEU A 154 16.72 -7.67 -0.29
CA LEU A 154 17.55 -6.81 0.55
C LEU A 154 16.94 -5.41 0.69
N LEU A 155 16.47 -4.80 -0.41
CA LEU A 155 15.78 -3.51 -0.36
C LEU A 155 14.51 -3.57 0.48
N LEU A 156 13.70 -4.63 0.37
CA LEU A 156 12.53 -4.82 1.22
C LEU A 156 12.92 -4.95 2.69
N PHE A 157 13.94 -5.75 3.00
CA PHE A 157 14.44 -5.92 4.36
C PHE A 157 14.92 -4.58 4.94
N LEU A 158 15.77 -3.86 4.21
CA LEU A 158 16.30 -2.56 4.64
C LEU A 158 15.21 -1.51 4.82
N THR A 159 14.19 -1.50 3.96
CA THR A 159 13.07 -0.56 4.12
C THR A 159 12.18 -0.93 5.29
N ILE A 160 11.84 -2.21 5.49
CA ILE A 160 11.02 -2.66 6.63
C ILE A 160 11.70 -2.34 7.97
N TYR A 161 12.99 -2.64 8.10
CA TYR A 161 13.73 -2.41 9.35
C TYR A 161 14.33 -1.00 9.46
N GLY A 162 14.33 -0.23 8.39
CA GLY A 162 14.80 1.16 8.38
C GLY A 162 13.98 2.09 9.28
N ILE A 163 12.77 1.68 9.67
CA ILE A 163 11.95 2.47 10.60
C ILE A 163 12.41 2.38 12.07
N LEU A 164 13.26 1.41 12.44
CA LEU A 164 13.62 1.14 13.84
C LEU A 164 14.14 2.36 14.61
N PRO A 165 14.96 3.27 14.04
CA PRO A 165 15.41 4.46 14.76
C PRO A 165 14.26 5.40 15.20
N GLU A 166 13.14 5.44 14.47
CA GLU A 166 11.96 6.23 14.86
C GLU A 166 11.33 5.66 16.14
N TYR A 167 11.26 4.33 16.26
CA TYR A 167 10.69 3.65 17.42
C TYR A 167 11.63 3.59 18.63
N TRP A 168 12.94 3.49 18.42
CA TRP A 168 13.91 3.46 19.52
C TRP A 168 14.14 4.83 20.15
N TYR A 169 13.92 5.90 19.38
CA TYR A 169 14.12 7.28 19.83
C TYR A 169 12.87 8.14 19.57
N PRO A 170 11.71 7.86 20.20
CA PRO A 170 10.45 8.54 19.92
C PRO A 170 10.45 10.05 20.25
N ASN A 171 11.38 10.51 21.08
CA ASN A 171 11.47 11.91 21.52
C ASN A 171 12.53 12.73 20.76
N GLN A 172 13.16 12.18 19.72
CA GLN A 172 14.22 12.86 18.96
C GLN A 172 13.71 13.95 18.00
N GLY A 173 12.40 14.03 17.79
CA GLY A 173 11.78 14.93 16.83
C GLY A 173 12.08 14.57 15.37
N ASN A 174 11.88 15.54 14.47
CA ASN A 174 12.09 15.37 13.04
C ASN A 174 13.59 15.48 12.68
N THR A 175 14.31 14.36 12.76
CA THR A 175 15.69 14.27 12.26
C THR A 175 15.72 14.20 10.74
N LEU A 176 16.87 14.55 10.15
CA LEU A 176 17.09 14.38 8.71
C LEU A 176 16.86 12.94 8.25
N TYR A 177 17.24 11.96 9.08
CA TYR A 177 17.01 10.54 8.80
C TYR A 177 15.53 10.23 8.68
N ASN A 178 14.72 10.61 9.67
CA ASN A 178 13.28 10.34 9.71
C ASN A 178 12.57 11.00 8.53
N THR A 179 12.95 12.23 8.18
CA THR A 179 12.40 12.94 7.01
C THR A 179 12.74 12.23 5.70
N LEU A 180 13.99 11.82 5.50
CA LEU A 180 14.42 11.11 4.30
C LEU A 180 13.77 9.73 4.19
N TYR A 181 13.71 9.00 5.31
CA TYR A 181 13.08 7.70 5.39
C TYR A 181 11.58 7.83 5.05
N THR A 182 10.84 8.69 5.77
CA THR A 182 9.42 8.97 5.54
C THR A 182 9.14 9.38 4.09
N ALA A 183 10.00 10.22 3.49
CA ALA A 183 9.83 10.65 2.10
C ALA A 183 10.01 9.50 1.10
N THR A 184 10.95 8.59 1.32
CA THR A 184 11.44 7.66 0.27
C THR A 184 11.03 6.20 0.43
N PHE A 185 10.71 5.74 1.65
CA PHE A 185 10.63 4.29 1.94
C PHE A 185 9.63 3.55 1.04
N ARG A 186 8.47 4.14 0.72
CA ARG A 186 7.46 3.51 -0.15
C ARG A 186 7.97 3.31 -1.58
N THR A 187 8.68 4.30 -2.09
CA THR A 187 9.29 4.24 -3.43
C THR A 187 10.39 3.19 -3.46
N ILE A 188 11.30 3.19 -2.47
CA ILE A 188 12.39 2.21 -2.38
C ILE A 188 11.84 0.79 -2.22
N PHE A 189 10.84 0.60 -1.37
CA PHE A 189 10.15 -0.69 -1.20
C PHE A 189 9.59 -1.18 -2.54
N THR A 190 8.94 -0.28 -3.31
CA THR A 190 8.37 -0.64 -4.61
C THR A 190 9.44 -0.96 -5.66
N VAL A 191 10.58 -0.28 -5.63
CA VAL A 191 11.74 -0.64 -6.47
C VAL A 191 12.24 -2.05 -6.12
N GLY A 192 12.28 -2.40 -4.84
CA GLY A 192 12.60 -3.75 -4.38
C GLY A 192 11.63 -4.81 -4.94
N ILE A 193 10.33 -4.54 -4.90
CA ILE A 193 9.32 -5.39 -5.54
C ILE A 193 9.54 -5.48 -7.06
N ALA A 194 9.79 -4.36 -7.73
CA ALA A 194 10.03 -4.32 -9.17
C ALA A 194 11.23 -5.19 -9.58
N PHE A 195 12.31 -5.19 -8.79
CA PHE A 195 13.47 -6.06 -9.03
C PHE A 195 13.11 -7.55 -8.93
N ILE A 196 12.31 -7.93 -7.92
CA ILE A 196 11.82 -9.32 -7.77
C ILE A 196 10.95 -9.70 -8.97
N VAL A 197 10.01 -8.83 -9.36
CA VAL A 197 9.11 -9.08 -10.49
C VAL A 197 9.87 -9.23 -11.80
N ILE A 198 10.80 -8.32 -12.11
CA ILE A 198 11.67 -8.37 -13.29
C ILE A 198 12.48 -9.67 -13.31
N SER A 199 13.03 -10.07 -12.16
CA SER A 199 13.79 -11.32 -12.04
C SER A 199 12.94 -12.55 -12.34
N VAL A 200 11.69 -12.58 -11.86
CA VAL A 200 10.76 -13.69 -12.07
C VAL A 200 10.26 -13.74 -13.52
N LEU A 201 9.91 -12.59 -14.10
CA LEU A 201 9.36 -12.50 -15.45
C LEU A 201 10.41 -12.88 -16.51
N TYR A 202 11.60 -12.29 -16.42
CA TYR A 202 12.64 -12.42 -17.43
C TYR A 202 13.76 -13.41 -17.06
N GLY A 203 13.78 -13.94 -15.84
CA GLY A 203 14.77 -14.96 -15.44
C GLY A 203 14.54 -16.30 -16.12
N GLU A 204 15.61 -17.08 -16.29
CA GLU A 204 15.53 -18.46 -16.77
C GLU A 204 14.64 -19.32 -15.85
N ARG A 205 13.99 -20.35 -16.41
CA ARG A 205 13.04 -21.20 -15.65
C ARG A 205 13.70 -21.87 -14.43
N SER A 206 14.99 -22.16 -14.50
CA SER A 206 15.81 -22.71 -13.41
C SER A 206 16.01 -21.73 -12.25
N SER A 207 15.76 -20.43 -12.44
CA SER A 207 15.90 -19.39 -11.41
C SER A 207 14.57 -18.92 -10.82
N ARG A 208 13.44 -19.55 -11.15
CA ARG A 208 12.09 -19.16 -10.68
C ARG A 208 11.58 -20.06 -9.55
N PRO A 209 11.61 -19.63 -8.27
CA PRO A 209 11.15 -20.45 -7.14
C PRO A 209 9.65 -20.31 -6.80
N ILE A 210 8.77 -19.97 -7.76
CA ILE A 210 7.37 -19.62 -7.43
C ILE A 210 6.40 -20.76 -7.78
N SER A 211 5.74 -21.28 -6.74
CA SER A 211 4.66 -22.27 -6.83
C SER A 211 3.37 -21.69 -7.41
N ARG A 212 2.56 -22.53 -8.08
CA ARG A 212 1.22 -22.17 -8.59
C ARG A 212 0.24 -21.77 -7.49
N ILE A 213 0.44 -22.24 -6.25
CA ILE A 213 -0.41 -21.89 -5.10
C ILE A 213 -0.48 -20.37 -4.91
N TRP A 214 0.61 -19.65 -5.16
CA TRP A 214 0.65 -18.19 -5.05
C TRP A 214 -0.31 -17.49 -6.02
N SER A 215 -0.60 -18.10 -7.18
CA SER A 215 -1.57 -17.55 -8.13
C SER A 215 -3.00 -17.60 -7.59
N ILE A 216 -3.35 -18.61 -6.78
CA ILE A 216 -4.66 -18.70 -6.14
C ILE A 216 -4.79 -17.59 -5.11
N PHE A 217 -3.80 -17.45 -4.23
CA PHE A 217 -3.82 -16.39 -3.22
C PHE A 217 -3.82 -14.99 -3.84
N ALA A 218 -3.11 -14.79 -4.97
CA ALA A 218 -3.11 -13.52 -5.69
C ALA A 218 -4.53 -13.10 -6.13
N GLN A 219 -5.35 -14.04 -6.60
CA GLN A 219 -6.73 -13.76 -7.00
C GLN A 219 -7.64 -13.39 -5.82
N LEU A 220 -7.32 -13.83 -4.60
CA LEU A 220 -8.09 -13.53 -3.40
C LEU A 220 -7.69 -12.20 -2.73
N THR A 221 -6.60 -11.56 -3.14
CA THR A 221 -6.03 -10.39 -2.44
C THR A 221 -6.98 -9.21 -2.37
N PHE A 222 -7.73 -8.93 -3.45
CA PHE A 222 -8.72 -7.85 -3.47
C PHE A 222 -9.87 -8.13 -2.49
N SER A 223 -10.47 -9.32 -2.57
CA SER A 223 -11.49 -9.77 -1.61
C SER A 223 -10.98 -9.74 -0.17
N ALA A 224 -9.74 -10.18 0.08
CA ALA A 224 -9.11 -10.13 1.40
C ALA A 224 -8.96 -8.69 1.91
N PHE A 225 -8.54 -7.76 1.04
CA PHE A 225 -8.47 -6.34 1.36
C PHE A 225 -9.84 -5.75 1.75
N LEU A 226 -10.95 -6.17 1.14
CA LEU A 226 -12.28 -5.66 1.52
C LEU A 226 -12.70 -6.14 2.92
N VAL A 227 -12.42 -7.40 3.25
CA VAL A 227 -12.99 -8.07 4.44
C VAL A 227 -12.06 -8.10 5.66
N HIS A 228 -10.76 -7.83 5.50
CA HIS A 228 -9.79 -7.96 6.61
C HIS A 228 -10.13 -7.08 7.82
N MET A 229 -10.56 -5.83 7.62
CA MET A 229 -10.88 -4.92 8.73
C MET A 229 -12.16 -5.31 9.46
N PRO A 230 -13.26 -5.67 8.78
CA PRO A 230 -14.39 -6.33 9.43
C PRO A 230 -13.99 -7.53 10.30
N VAL A 231 -13.11 -8.41 9.80
CA VAL A 231 -12.59 -9.55 10.58
C VAL A 231 -11.79 -9.07 11.80
N VAL A 232 -10.89 -8.11 11.63
CA VAL A 232 -10.11 -7.53 12.74
C VAL A 232 -11.01 -6.88 13.78
N PHE A 233 -12.12 -6.23 13.40
CA PHE A 233 -13.07 -5.68 14.36
C PHE A 233 -13.79 -6.76 15.16
N LEU A 234 -14.20 -7.87 14.52
CA LEU A 234 -14.78 -9.01 15.24
C LEU A 234 -13.81 -9.56 16.29
N PHE A 235 -12.52 -9.64 15.97
CA PHE A 235 -11.49 -10.03 16.94
C PHE A 235 -11.36 -9.02 18.08
N ASN A 236 -11.41 -7.72 17.77
CA ASN A 236 -11.37 -6.68 18.79
C ASN A 236 -12.59 -6.69 19.72
N TYR A 237 -13.74 -7.27 19.32
CA TYR A 237 -14.88 -7.47 20.24
C TYR A 237 -14.67 -8.63 21.22
N ILE A 238 -13.72 -9.53 20.96
CA ILE A 238 -13.43 -10.68 21.80
C ILE A 238 -12.35 -10.27 22.81
N SER A 239 -12.74 -10.24 24.09
CA SER A 239 -11.87 -9.83 25.21
C SER A 239 -10.55 -10.60 25.31
N ALA A 240 -10.53 -11.87 24.89
CA ALA A 240 -9.32 -12.69 24.88
C ALA A 240 -8.24 -12.13 23.93
N PHE A 241 -8.63 -11.59 22.77
CA PHE A 241 -7.68 -11.01 21.81
C PHE A 241 -7.22 -9.61 22.22
N GLN A 242 -8.06 -8.85 22.94
CA GLN A 242 -7.67 -7.53 23.47
C GLN A 242 -6.62 -7.60 24.58
N ARG A 243 -6.58 -8.71 25.33
CA ARG A 243 -5.65 -8.93 26.46
C ARG A 243 -4.29 -9.50 26.03
N ILE A 244 -4.06 -9.65 24.73
CA ILE A 244 -2.78 -10.14 24.20
C ILE A 244 -1.77 -8.99 24.27
N GLU A 245 -0.97 -8.98 25.33
CA GLU A 245 0.11 -8.01 25.52
C GLU A 245 1.49 -8.57 25.16
N SER A 246 1.60 -9.91 25.03
CA SER A 246 2.87 -10.56 24.70
C SER A 246 3.09 -10.70 23.20
N VAL A 247 4.35 -10.55 22.77
CA VAL A 247 4.78 -10.79 21.38
C VAL A 247 4.39 -12.19 20.92
N TYR A 248 4.55 -13.20 21.78
CA TYR A 248 4.19 -14.59 21.48
C TYR A 248 2.69 -14.77 21.25
N GLY A 249 1.85 -14.14 22.07
CA GLY A 249 0.41 -14.17 21.88
C GLY A 249 0.01 -13.54 20.55
N LEU A 250 0.65 -12.44 20.15
CA LEU A 250 0.38 -11.77 18.87
C LEU A 250 0.82 -12.65 17.68
N LEU A 251 1.99 -13.28 17.77
CA LEU A 251 2.49 -14.22 16.76
C LEU A 251 1.60 -15.45 16.59
N LEU A 252 0.88 -15.87 17.63
CA LEU A 252 -0.09 -16.97 17.56
C LEU A 252 -1.46 -16.51 17.05
N ALA A 253 -1.90 -15.29 17.40
CA ALA A 253 -3.18 -14.74 16.98
C ALA A 253 -3.20 -14.31 15.50
N PHE A 254 -2.08 -13.78 14.99
CA PHE A 254 -1.99 -13.26 13.63
C PHE A 254 -2.31 -14.30 12.54
N PRO A 255 -1.74 -15.53 12.56
CA PRO A 255 -2.08 -16.57 11.59
C PRO A 255 -3.58 -16.91 11.60
N PHE A 256 -4.22 -16.91 12.76
CA PHE A 256 -5.65 -17.22 12.87
C PHE A 256 -6.50 -16.12 12.21
N ALA A 257 -6.21 -14.84 12.46
CA ALA A 257 -6.87 -13.73 11.79
C ALA A 257 -6.63 -13.74 10.27
N LEU A 258 -5.42 -14.09 9.83
CA LEU A 258 -5.06 -14.20 8.42
C LEU A 258 -5.84 -15.32 7.72
N ILE A 259 -5.87 -16.52 8.32
CA ILE A 259 -6.60 -17.68 7.77
C ILE A 259 -8.08 -17.36 7.68
N LEU A 260 -8.68 -16.78 8.72
CA LEU A 260 -10.10 -16.42 8.69
C LEU A 260 -10.38 -15.35 7.62
N THR A 261 -9.50 -14.35 7.49
CA THR A 261 -9.64 -13.33 6.44
C THR A 261 -9.63 -13.93 5.05
N PHE A 262 -8.67 -14.82 4.74
CA PHE A 262 -8.61 -15.50 3.44
C PHE A 262 -9.76 -16.47 3.21
N PHE A 263 -10.27 -17.11 4.27
CA PHE A 263 -11.46 -17.96 4.18
C PHE A 263 -12.71 -17.14 3.82
N VAL A 264 -12.95 -16.03 4.52
CA VAL A 264 -14.06 -15.11 4.20
C VAL A 264 -13.87 -14.49 2.81
N ALA A 265 -12.64 -14.13 2.44
CA ALA A 265 -12.31 -13.63 1.12
C ALA A 265 -12.60 -14.64 0.00
N LEU A 266 -12.35 -15.93 0.23
CA LEU A 266 -12.69 -16.98 -0.71
C LEU A 266 -14.20 -17.07 -0.97
N ILE A 267 -15.01 -16.97 0.09
CA ILE A 267 -16.47 -16.93 -0.02
C ILE A 267 -16.88 -15.69 -0.82
N PHE A 268 -16.40 -14.51 -0.43
CA PHE A 268 -16.71 -13.26 -1.13
C PHE A 268 -16.32 -13.30 -2.61
N HIS A 269 -15.14 -13.81 -2.92
CA HIS A 269 -14.64 -13.94 -4.28
C HIS A 269 -15.52 -14.86 -5.13
N CYS A 270 -15.90 -16.02 -4.62
CA CYS A 270 -16.69 -17.01 -5.35
C CYS A 270 -18.13 -16.56 -5.61
N PHE A 271 -18.76 -15.88 -4.64
CA PHE A 271 -20.18 -15.54 -4.71
C PHE A 271 -20.48 -14.11 -5.20
N ILE A 272 -19.53 -13.19 -5.09
CA ILE A 272 -19.75 -11.77 -5.44
C ILE A 272 -18.78 -11.33 -6.53
N GLU A 273 -17.48 -11.37 -6.27
CA GLU A 273 -16.46 -10.81 -7.18
C GLU A 273 -16.46 -11.50 -8.55
N LYS A 274 -16.34 -12.84 -8.56
CA LYS A 274 -16.23 -13.63 -9.79
C LYS A 274 -17.50 -13.61 -10.65
N PRO A 275 -18.73 -13.72 -10.09
CA PRO A 275 -19.95 -13.55 -10.87
C PRO A 275 -20.10 -12.16 -11.48
N LEU A 276 -19.83 -11.09 -10.72
CA LEU A 276 -19.89 -9.71 -11.23
C LEU A 276 -18.84 -9.46 -12.31
N ALA A 277 -17.60 -9.93 -12.11
CA ALA A 277 -16.56 -9.81 -13.13
C ALA A 277 -16.97 -10.45 -14.45
N LYS A 278 -17.64 -11.62 -14.41
CA LYS A 278 -18.18 -12.27 -15.62
C LYS A 278 -19.31 -11.49 -16.29
N LEU A 279 -20.11 -10.76 -15.52
CA LEU A 279 -21.24 -9.96 -16.06
C LEU A 279 -20.76 -8.70 -16.79
N PHE A 280 -19.68 -8.07 -16.33
CA PHE A 280 -19.19 -6.79 -16.88
C PHE A 280 -18.01 -6.93 -17.85
N LEU A 281 -17.33 -8.08 -17.89
CA LEU A 281 -16.18 -8.33 -18.77
C LEU A 281 -16.48 -9.37 -19.88
N SER A 282 -17.74 -9.80 -20.03
CA SER A 282 -18.21 -10.61 -21.18
C SER A 282 -18.72 -9.70 -22.29
#